data_AF-A0A7S1GT43-F1
#
_entry.id   AF-A0A7S1GT43-F1
#
_cell.length_a   1.000
_cell.length_b   1.000
_cell.length_c   1.000
_cell.angle_alpha   90.00
_cell.angle_beta   90.00
_cell.angle_gamma   90.00
#
_symmetry.space_group_name_H-M   'P 1'
#
loop_
_entity.id
_entity.type
_entity.pdbx_description
1 polymer ?
#
loop_
_entity_poly.entity_id
_entity_poly.type
_entity_poly.pdbx_seq_one_letter_code
_entity_poly.pdbx_strand_id
1 'polypeptide(L)'
;MPDDVMILKHLKGEGDSLRLSIWDLGGQKEFYPLHLLVLSRLAVYIVCFDMRLLSSSADPEEREKAIQFLRFWLNSVFSSSSSIEEGKGGGAPIVLVGTHKDQVASVEEQEAISALLYREFKDSPAFATVQQFRERDPSGGGRRTLWFFPVDNTKGLQDAVVVAMMKMIVECVEGEEYIKRRVPFSWLDVLDTLKSCGKPAISRQDLEAIAADKGLGRTGRMVLEEEVELMLAHLSGLGIIIYNSEASLRNLVILSPVKFLVDPFSLIVCDFTLHKELQHKTASSFFPHDWSRFISKGVLSRRLLKKLWEDFGYFEELEHLAANHGIIVPLTGVGRAEDHVEYIVPSILSKDPLPPLVRAPRFVGYLVIAATETLERSLGSVVAVEAVRRIGIFPLGLISMLIGKAVALGQLSSGVGQAGADVSNLRAEEAHLSFGAHEFRVSLAPGQGCIKVDICVANPREVVSSLSRLCREVLEEHAPGLGGGFFVPAD
;
A
#
# COMPACT_ATOMS: atom_id res chain seq x y z
N MET A 1 -13.65 10.36 3.14
CA MET A 1 -13.84 9.87 1.75
C MET A 1 -15.34 9.69 1.51
N PRO A 2 -15.92 10.04 0.35
CA PRO A 2 -17.32 9.72 0.09
C PRO A 2 -17.49 8.21 -0.02
N ASP A 3 -18.44 7.65 0.73
CA ASP A 3 -18.94 6.26 0.69
C ASP A 3 -19.65 5.92 -0.65
N ASP A 4 -19.16 6.45 -1.78
CA ASP A 4 -19.73 6.19 -3.09
C ASP A 4 -19.23 4.84 -3.61
N VAL A 5 -19.70 3.76 -2.99
CA VAL A 5 -19.67 2.42 -3.60
C VAL A 5 -20.56 2.49 -4.84
N MET A 6 -20.00 2.95 -5.96
CA MET A 6 -20.61 2.80 -7.28
C MET A 6 -20.64 1.31 -7.60
N ILE A 7 -21.80 0.69 -7.39
CA ILE A 7 -22.03 -0.70 -7.80
C ILE A 7 -22.27 -0.70 -9.31
N LEU A 8 -21.26 -1.09 -10.09
CA LEU A 8 -21.48 -1.44 -11.48
C LEU A 8 -22.24 -2.77 -11.52
N LYS A 9 -23.56 -2.70 -11.71
CA LYS A 9 -24.38 -3.87 -12.06
C LYS A 9 -24.30 -4.04 -13.57
N HIS A 10 -23.71 -5.14 -14.04
CA HIS A 10 -23.87 -5.51 -15.45
C HIS A 10 -25.31 -6.03 -15.65
N LEU A 11 -26.02 -5.40 -16.59
CA LEU A 11 -27.33 -5.81 -17.07
C LEU A 11 -27.17 -6.97 -18.05
N LYS A 12 -27.25 -8.20 -17.54
CA LYS A 12 -27.76 -9.35 -18.30
C LYS A 12 -28.93 -9.95 -17.53
N GLY A 13 -29.95 -10.37 -18.27
CA GLY A 13 -31.23 -10.83 -17.75
C GLY A 13 -31.11 -11.86 -16.62
N GLU A 14 -32.07 -11.78 -15.70
CA GLU A 14 -32.36 -12.65 -14.55
C GLU A 14 -31.47 -13.89 -14.39
N GLY A 15 -30.55 -13.86 -13.42
CA GLY A 15 -29.86 -15.05 -12.94
C GLY A 15 -28.56 -14.78 -12.16
N ASP A 16 -27.54 -14.25 -12.83
CA ASP A 16 -26.20 -14.08 -12.28
C ASP A 16 -25.67 -12.67 -12.60
N SER A 17 -25.75 -11.76 -11.62
CA SER A 17 -25.20 -10.40 -11.78
C SER A 17 -23.90 -10.27 -11.01
N LEU A 18 -22.78 -10.16 -11.75
CA LEU A 18 -21.51 -9.71 -11.20
C LEU A 18 -21.71 -8.33 -10.57
N ARG A 19 -21.27 -8.17 -9.32
CA ARG A 19 -21.27 -6.88 -8.61
C ARG A 19 -19.83 -6.42 -8.47
N LEU A 20 -19.52 -5.26 -9.04
CA LEU A 20 -18.23 -4.60 -8.85
C LEU A 20 -18.42 -3.39 -7.94
N SER A 21 -17.51 -3.23 -6.98
CA SER A 21 -17.42 -2.05 -6.12
C SER A 21 -16.20 -1.24 -6.52
N ILE A 22 -16.38 0.06 -6.76
CA ILE A 22 -15.28 0.96 -7.11
C ILE A 22 -14.83 1.69 -5.84
N TRP A 23 -13.52 1.79 -5.67
CA TRP A 23 -12.87 2.49 -4.57
C TRP A 23 -11.95 3.56 -5.14
N ASP A 24 -12.10 4.80 -4.68
CA ASP A 24 -11.13 5.86 -4.93
C ASP A 24 -10.17 5.93 -3.75
N LEU A 25 -8.90 5.58 -4.01
CA LEU A 25 -7.87 5.54 -2.98
C LEU A 25 -7.29 6.93 -2.69
N GLY A 26 -7.64 7.97 -3.45
CA GLY A 26 -7.09 9.31 -3.27
C GLY A 26 -5.61 9.41 -3.69
N GLY A 27 -5.30 10.37 -4.56
CA GLY A 27 -3.95 10.51 -5.14
C GLY A 27 -2.92 11.19 -4.24
N GLN A 28 -3.28 11.67 -3.05
CA GLN A 28 -2.38 12.42 -2.17
C GLN A 28 -1.41 11.48 -1.46
N LYS A 29 -0.12 11.83 -1.47
CA LYS A 29 0.97 11.01 -0.91
C LYS A 29 0.83 10.77 0.60
N GLU A 30 0.09 11.63 1.27
CA GLU A 30 -0.20 11.56 2.70
C GLU A 30 -1.09 10.36 3.04
N PHE A 31 -1.98 9.93 2.12
CA PHE A 31 -2.88 8.79 2.31
C PHE A 31 -2.33 7.45 1.79
N TYR A 32 -1.17 7.48 1.15
CA TYR A 32 -0.50 6.30 0.59
C TYR A 32 -0.33 5.14 1.61
N PRO A 33 0.04 5.39 2.89
CA PRO A 33 0.07 4.32 3.89
C PRO A 33 -1.27 3.58 4.04
N LEU A 34 -2.41 4.25 3.80
CA LEU A 34 -3.74 3.64 3.93
C LEU A 34 -4.04 2.68 2.78
N HIS A 35 -3.38 2.83 1.63
CA HIS A 35 -3.61 1.95 0.49
C HIS A 35 -3.19 0.51 0.80
N LEU A 36 -2.15 0.33 1.63
CA LEU A 36 -1.70 -0.99 2.09
C LEU A 36 -2.81 -1.80 2.78
N LEU A 37 -3.83 -1.14 3.33
CA LEU A 37 -4.93 -1.80 4.05
C LEU A 37 -6.00 -2.37 3.11
N VAL A 38 -5.98 -1.97 1.84
CA VAL A 38 -7.06 -2.24 0.88
C VAL A 38 -6.57 -2.85 -0.44
N LEU A 39 -5.27 -2.85 -0.69
CA LEU A 39 -4.70 -3.55 -1.85
C LEU A 39 -4.80 -5.08 -1.65
N SER A 40 -5.21 -5.81 -2.69
CA SER A 40 -5.48 -7.26 -2.69
C SER A 40 -5.32 -7.86 -4.09
N ARG A 41 -5.01 -9.16 -4.16
CA ARG A 41 -4.97 -9.93 -5.42
C ARG A 41 -6.33 -10.06 -6.10
N LEU A 42 -7.44 -9.99 -5.34
CA LEU A 42 -8.78 -10.25 -5.88
C LEU A 42 -9.47 -8.98 -6.42
N ALA A 43 -8.68 -7.95 -6.76
CA ALA A 43 -9.14 -6.68 -7.29
C ALA A 43 -8.59 -6.41 -8.71
N VAL A 44 -9.18 -5.42 -9.39
CA VAL A 44 -8.65 -4.86 -10.65
C VAL A 44 -8.27 -3.41 -10.40
N TYR A 45 -7.05 -3.04 -10.78
CA TYR A 45 -6.50 -1.71 -10.52
C TYR A 45 -6.54 -0.83 -11.75
N ILE A 46 -7.10 0.37 -11.60
CA ILE A 46 -7.13 1.38 -12.66
C ILE A 46 -6.12 2.47 -12.28
N VAL A 47 -5.05 2.59 -13.06
CA VAL A 47 -4.02 3.62 -12.85
C VAL A 47 -4.15 4.66 -13.95
N CYS A 48 -4.66 5.83 -13.58
CA CYS A 48 -4.84 6.96 -14.49
C CYS A 48 -3.57 7.79 -14.58
N PHE A 49 -3.18 8.20 -15.78
CA PHE A 49 -2.10 9.16 -16.02
C PHE A 49 -2.48 10.19 -17.08
N ASP A 50 -1.81 11.33 -17.08
CA ASP A 50 -1.97 12.37 -18.09
C ASP A 50 -1.06 12.08 -19.30
N MET A 51 -1.67 11.82 -20.45
CA MET A 51 -0.89 11.53 -21.67
C MET A 51 -0.02 12.71 -22.11
N ARG A 52 -0.41 13.95 -21.77
CA ARG A 52 0.34 15.16 -22.14
C ARG A 52 1.71 15.20 -21.47
N LEU A 53 1.87 14.56 -20.32
CA LEU A 53 3.15 14.49 -19.61
C LEU A 53 4.10 13.43 -20.22
N LEU A 54 3.58 12.54 -21.06
CA LEU A 54 4.37 11.52 -21.77
C LEU A 54 4.46 11.78 -23.28
N SER A 55 3.83 12.87 -23.75
CA SER A 55 3.83 13.27 -25.14
C SER A 55 5.25 13.57 -25.63
N SER A 56 5.42 13.59 -26.95
CA SER A 56 6.72 13.93 -27.54
C SER A 56 7.19 15.34 -27.14
N SER A 57 6.25 16.26 -26.97
CA SER A 57 6.44 17.66 -26.60
C SER A 57 6.55 17.93 -25.10
N ALA A 58 6.35 16.91 -24.24
CA ALA A 58 6.41 17.06 -22.79
C ALA A 58 7.82 17.43 -22.30
N ASP A 59 7.88 18.27 -21.27
CA ASP A 59 9.12 18.60 -20.57
C ASP A 59 9.80 17.33 -20.02
N PRO A 60 11.13 17.16 -20.18
CA PRO A 60 11.82 15.96 -19.70
C PRO A 60 11.69 15.68 -18.20
N GLU A 61 11.64 16.72 -17.37
CA GLU A 61 11.52 16.57 -15.91
C GLU A 61 10.10 16.14 -15.53
N GLU A 62 9.08 16.74 -16.14
CA GLU A 62 7.68 16.32 -15.94
C GLU A 62 7.44 14.89 -16.43
N ARG A 63 8.05 14.52 -17.55
CA ARG A 63 8.00 13.16 -18.10
C ARG A 63 8.60 12.13 -17.15
N GLU A 64 9.77 12.42 -16.59
CA GLU A 64 10.40 11.53 -15.62
C GLU A 64 9.53 11.40 -14.35
N LYS A 65 8.93 12.49 -13.86
CA LYS A 65 7.98 12.44 -12.74
C LYS A 65 6.76 11.56 -13.06
N ALA A 66 6.19 11.65 -14.26
CA ALA A 66 5.08 10.82 -14.70
C ALA A 66 5.46 9.32 -14.80
N ILE A 67 6.66 9.02 -15.30
CA ILE A 67 7.20 7.65 -15.32
C ILE A 67 7.42 7.13 -13.89
N GLN A 68 7.97 7.95 -12.99
CA GLN A 68 8.15 7.57 -11.59
C GLN A 68 6.82 7.31 -10.88
N PHE A 69 5.80 8.11 -11.14
CA PHE A 69 4.44 7.90 -10.65
C PHE A 69 3.88 6.55 -11.11
N LEU A 70 3.97 6.24 -12.41
CA LEU A 70 3.50 4.97 -12.95
C LEU A 70 4.28 3.78 -12.37
N ARG A 71 5.61 3.89 -12.29
CA ARG A 71 6.48 2.87 -11.69
C ARG A 71 6.05 2.57 -10.26
N PHE A 72 5.82 3.63 -9.49
CA PHE A 72 5.39 3.54 -8.10
C PHE A 72 4.07 2.77 -7.97
N TRP A 73 3.06 3.09 -8.75
CA TRP A 73 1.76 2.41 -8.68
C TRP A 73 1.81 0.96 -9.16
N LEU A 74 2.51 0.69 -10.26
CA LEU A 74 2.72 -0.67 -10.75
C LEU A 74 3.38 -1.55 -9.68
N ASN A 75 4.47 -1.04 -9.09
CA ASN A 75 5.20 -1.75 -8.03
C ASN A 75 4.34 -1.92 -6.78
N SER A 76 3.57 -0.91 -6.39
CA SER A 76 2.70 -0.94 -5.22
C SER A 76 1.62 -2.01 -5.34
N VAL A 77 0.89 -2.00 -6.47
CA VAL A 77 -0.13 -3.01 -6.76
C VAL A 77 0.50 -4.41 -6.76
N PHE A 78 1.62 -4.58 -7.46
CA PHE A 78 2.28 -5.88 -7.53
C PHE A 78 2.73 -6.38 -6.14
N SER A 79 3.36 -5.53 -5.34
CA SER A 79 3.86 -5.89 -4.00
C SER A 79 2.76 -6.36 -3.05
N SER A 80 1.57 -5.74 -3.14
CA SER A 80 0.43 -6.05 -2.29
C SER A 80 -0.51 -7.11 -2.87
N SER A 81 -0.31 -7.51 -4.13
CA SER A 81 -1.15 -8.50 -4.83
C SER A 81 -0.40 -9.75 -5.29
N SER A 82 0.92 -9.83 -5.11
CA SER A 82 1.71 -11.01 -5.43
C SER A 82 1.45 -12.12 -4.40
N SER A 83 0.44 -12.95 -4.64
CA SER A 83 0.21 -14.17 -3.86
C SER A 83 1.10 -15.32 -4.36
N ILE A 84 1.73 -16.04 -3.44
CA ILE A 84 2.53 -17.26 -3.74
C ILE A 84 1.61 -18.47 -4.05
N GLU A 85 0.33 -18.41 -3.67
CA GLU A 85 -0.54 -19.58 -3.54
C GLU A 85 -1.03 -20.24 -4.84
N GLU A 86 -0.82 -19.63 -6.00
CA GLU A 86 -1.21 -20.25 -7.26
C GLU A 86 0.02 -20.27 -8.16
N GLY A 87 0.55 -21.47 -8.46
CA GLY A 87 1.74 -21.72 -9.29
C GLY A 87 1.69 -21.18 -10.73
N LYS A 88 0.84 -20.20 -11.01
CA LYS A 88 0.90 -19.24 -12.10
C LYS A 88 1.23 -17.88 -11.48
N GLY A 89 2.50 -17.49 -11.47
CA GLY A 89 2.91 -16.16 -11.03
C GLY A 89 2.06 -15.08 -11.73
N GLY A 90 1.22 -14.38 -10.97
CA GLY A 90 0.31 -13.39 -11.51
C GLY A 90 -0.24 -12.51 -10.40
N GLY A 91 0.14 -11.23 -10.41
CA GLY A 91 -0.45 -10.20 -9.57
C GLY A 91 -1.85 -9.80 -10.05
N ALA A 92 -2.47 -8.84 -9.36
CA ALA A 92 -3.76 -8.31 -9.76
C ALA A 92 -3.72 -7.67 -11.17
N PRO A 93 -4.78 -7.79 -11.98
CA PRO A 93 -4.88 -7.12 -13.27
C PRO A 93 -4.78 -5.60 -13.14
N ILE A 94 -3.94 -4.97 -13.98
CA ILE A 94 -3.74 -3.53 -13.99
C ILE A 94 -4.22 -2.94 -15.33
N VAL A 95 -5.00 -1.88 -15.26
CA VAL A 95 -5.51 -1.13 -16.40
C VAL A 95 -4.88 0.26 -16.37
N LEU A 96 -3.95 0.51 -17.29
CA LEU A 96 -3.40 1.85 -17.46
C LEU A 96 -4.37 2.70 -18.29
N VAL A 97 -4.76 3.87 -17.77
CA VAL A 97 -5.69 4.79 -18.43
C VAL A 97 -5.00 6.10 -18.73
N GLY A 98 -4.74 6.34 -20.01
CA GLY A 98 -4.19 7.60 -20.48
C GLY A 98 -5.30 8.61 -20.69
N THR A 99 -5.32 9.68 -19.90
CA THR A 99 -6.31 10.75 -19.98
C THR A 99 -5.89 11.83 -20.98
N HIS A 100 -6.81 12.75 -21.28
CA HIS A 100 -6.65 13.88 -22.21
C HIS A 100 -6.50 13.48 -23.68
N LYS A 101 -7.23 12.46 -24.13
CA LYS A 101 -7.26 12.06 -25.55
C LYS A 101 -7.76 13.17 -26.48
N ASP A 102 -8.57 14.10 -25.99
CA ASP A 102 -8.98 15.32 -26.69
C ASP A 102 -7.78 16.20 -27.09
N GLN A 103 -6.71 16.18 -26.30
CA GLN A 103 -5.47 16.93 -26.53
C GLN A 103 -4.36 16.07 -27.16
N VAL A 104 -4.37 14.76 -26.93
CA VAL A 104 -3.42 13.79 -27.51
C VAL A 104 -4.18 12.87 -28.48
N ALA A 105 -4.73 13.48 -29.54
CA ALA A 105 -5.63 12.79 -30.48
C ALA A 105 -4.90 11.97 -31.55
N SER A 106 -3.63 12.28 -31.84
CA SER A 106 -2.83 11.59 -32.86
C SER A 106 -2.62 10.12 -32.49
N VAL A 107 -2.84 9.24 -33.47
CA VAL A 107 -2.60 7.79 -33.35
C VAL A 107 -1.11 7.52 -33.15
N GLU A 108 -0.27 8.23 -33.89
CA GLU A 108 1.20 8.12 -33.84
C GLU A 108 1.73 8.50 -32.46
N GLU A 109 1.20 9.58 -31.87
CA GLU A 109 1.63 10.02 -30.54
C GLU A 109 1.21 9.05 -29.44
N GLN A 110 -0.02 8.54 -29.50
CA GLN A 110 -0.48 7.48 -28.59
C GLN A 110 0.34 6.18 -28.75
N GLU A 111 0.79 5.83 -29.96
CA GLU A 111 1.69 4.70 -30.19
C GLU A 111 3.08 4.94 -29.62
N ALA A 112 3.60 6.17 -29.75
CA ALA A 112 4.86 6.57 -29.15
C ALA A 112 4.81 6.47 -27.61
N ILE A 113 3.71 6.90 -26.98
CA ILE A 113 3.47 6.74 -25.54
C ILE A 113 3.43 5.25 -25.17
N SER A 114 2.72 4.42 -25.93
CA SER A 114 2.66 2.97 -25.68
C SER A 114 4.04 2.31 -25.78
N ALA A 115 4.84 2.69 -26.78
CA ALA A 115 6.21 2.20 -26.94
C ALA A 115 7.14 2.67 -25.82
N LEU A 116 6.96 3.91 -25.34
CA LEU A 116 7.66 4.44 -24.17
C LEU A 116 7.34 3.60 -22.93
N LEU A 117 6.05 3.40 -22.61
CA LEU A 117 5.62 2.59 -21.46
C LEU A 117 6.20 1.17 -21.53
N TYR A 118 6.14 0.53 -22.70
CA TYR A 118 6.75 -0.79 -22.89
C TYR A 118 8.25 -0.78 -22.61
N ARG A 119 8.99 0.20 -23.14
CA ARG A 119 10.44 0.30 -22.94
C ARG A 119 10.80 0.47 -21.46
N GLU A 120 10.05 1.30 -20.74
CA GLU A 120 10.30 1.62 -19.33
C GLU A 120 9.92 0.48 -18.37
N PHE A 121 8.89 -0.31 -18.70
CA PHE A 121 8.26 -1.24 -17.75
C PHE A 121 8.30 -2.71 -18.15
N LYS A 122 8.69 -3.09 -19.36
CA LYS A 122 8.72 -4.51 -19.81
C LYS A 122 9.50 -5.47 -18.90
N ASP A 123 10.50 -4.96 -18.17
CA ASP A 123 11.36 -5.74 -17.29
C ASP A 123 10.78 -5.82 -15.86
N SER A 124 9.73 -5.03 -15.55
CA SER A 124 9.02 -5.08 -14.28
C SER A 124 8.04 -6.27 -14.25
N PRO A 125 8.02 -7.07 -13.18
CA PRO A 125 7.07 -8.17 -13.06
C PRO A 125 5.61 -7.68 -12.98
N ALA A 126 5.37 -6.46 -12.49
CA ALA A 126 4.05 -5.84 -12.49
C ALA A 126 3.51 -5.62 -13.91
N PHE A 127 4.39 -5.39 -14.88
CA PHE A 127 3.97 -5.09 -16.25
C PHE A 127 3.35 -6.30 -16.95
N ALA A 128 3.64 -7.52 -16.48
CA ALA A 128 3.02 -8.74 -16.99
C ALA A 128 1.51 -8.80 -16.70
N THR A 129 1.01 -8.06 -15.72
CA THR A 129 -0.42 -8.01 -15.36
C THR A 129 -1.17 -6.84 -16.01
N VAL A 130 -0.47 -5.99 -16.78
CA VAL A 130 -1.05 -4.85 -17.48
C VAL A 130 -1.91 -5.32 -18.66
N GLN A 131 -3.16 -4.90 -18.66
CA GLN A 131 -4.14 -5.22 -19.70
C GLN A 131 -3.92 -4.35 -20.93
N GLN A 132 -3.83 -5.00 -22.09
CA GLN A 132 -3.64 -4.34 -23.37
C GLN A 132 -4.98 -3.86 -23.96
N PHE A 133 -5.01 -2.63 -24.44
CA PHE A 133 -6.13 -2.14 -25.25
C PHE A 133 -5.92 -2.57 -26.71
N ARG A 134 -6.95 -3.20 -27.29
CA ARG A 134 -6.95 -3.62 -28.70
C ARG A 134 -8.07 -2.92 -29.43
N GLU A 135 -7.69 -2.11 -30.41
CA GLU A 135 -8.63 -1.36 -31.25
C GLU A 135 -8.56 -1.88 -32.68
N ARG A 136 -9.71 -1.97 -33.35
CA ARG A 136 -9.72 -2.19 -34.80
C ARG A 136 -9.34 -0.88 -35.47
N ASP A 137 -8.35 -0.95 -36.36
CA ASP A 137 -7.94 0.20 -37.15
C ASP A 137 -9.14 0.74 -37.95
N PRO A 138 -9.52 2.02 -37.78
CA PRO A 138 -10.60 2.65 -38.55
C PRO A 138 -10.36 2.62 -40.06
N SER A 139 -9.10 2.54 -40.50
CA SER A 139 -8.69 2.52 -41.91
C SER A 139 -8.68 1.12 -42.55
N GLY A 140 -9.08 0.09 -41.80
CA GLY A 140 -9.24 -1.28 -42.31
C GLY A 140 -7.93 -2.09 -42.43
N GLY A 141 -6.80 -1.55 -41.95
CA GLY A 141 -5.46 -2.12 -42.14
C GLY A 141 -4.97 -3.10 -41.05
N GLY A 142 -5.64 -3.24 -39.90
CA GLY A 142 -5.19 -4.16 -38.85
C GLY A 142 -5.83 -3.99 -37.47
N ARG A 143 -5.25 -4.63 -36.46
CA ARG A 143 -5.56 -4.40 -35.04
C ARG A 143 -4.41 -3.64 -34.40
N ARG A 144 -4.70 -2.47 -33.86
CA ARG A 144 -3.76 -1.68 -33.06
C ARG A 144 -3.79 -2.18 -31.63
N THR A 145 -2.61 -2.36 -31.02
CA THR A 145 -2.48 -2.79 -29.62
C THR A 145 -1.69 -1.75 -28.84
N LEU A 146 -2.27 -1.24 -27.75
CA LEU A 146 -1.65 -0.30 -26.84
C LEU A 146 -1.52 -0.92 -25.44
N TRP A 147 -0.50 -0.51 -24.70
CA TRP A 147 -0.30 -0.88 -23.29
C TRP A 147 -1.13 -0.04 -22.31
N PHE A 148 -2.06 0.77 -22.83
CA PHE A 148 -2.97 1.60 -22.05
C PHE A 148 -4.25 1.91 -22.84
N PHE A 149 -5.28 2.38 -22.15
CA PHE A 149 -6.56 2.80 -22.71
C PHE A 149 -6.55 4.33 -22.87
N PRO A 150 -6.48 4.88 -24.11
CA PRO A 150 -6.56 6.32 -24.35
C PRO A 150 -8.00 6.80 -24.19
N VAL A 151 -8.27 7.60 -23.16
CA VAL A 151 -9.61 8.09 -22.79
C VAL A 151 -9.71 9.59 -22.97
N ASP A 152 -10.80 10.00 -23.61
CA ASP A 152 -11.29 11.37 -23.63
C ASP A 152 -12.16 11.59 -22.39
N ASN A 153 -11.51 12.01 -21.32
CA ASN A 153 -12.15 12.22 -20.02
C ASN A 153 -13.16 13.38 -20.01
N THR A 154 -13.32 14.13 -21.10
CA THR A 154 -14.38 15.13 -21.25
C THR A 154 -15.74 14.51 -21.63
N LYS A 155 -15.73 13.27 -22.15
CA LYS A 155 -16.92 12.58 -22.69
C LYS A 155 -17.56 11.57 -21.74
N GLY A 156 -16.85 11.14 -20.70
CA GLY A 156 -17.34 10.13 -19.75
C GLY A 156 -17.82 8.85 -20.47
N LEU A 157 -19.04 8.41 -20.18
CA LEU A 157 -19.64 7.20 -20.79
C LEU A 157 -19.90 7.30 -22.31
N GLN A 158 -19.78 8.50 -22.89
CA GLN A 158 -19.90 8.68 -24.34
C GLN A 158 -18.61 8.31 -25.09
N ASP A 159 -17.49 8.13 -24.39
CA ASP A 159 -16.26 7.62 -24.98
C ASP A 159 -16.34 6.09 -25.13
N ALA A 160 -16.23 5.62 -26.38
CA ALA A 160 -16.21 4.20 -26.70
C ALA A 160 -15.05 3.45 -26.02
N VAL A 161 -13.93 4.13 -25.71
CA VAL A 161 -12.80 3.51 -25.00
C VAL A 161 -13.16 3.22 -23.54
N VAL A 162 -13.92 4.11 -22.88
CA VAL A 162 -14.41 3.86 -21.51
C VAL A 162 -15.34 2.64 -21.49
N VAL A 163 -16.25 2.54 -22.46
CA VAL A 163 -17.14 1.38 -22.58
C VAL A 163 -16.36 0.08 -22.85
N ALA A 164 -15.37 0.13 -23.74
CA ALA A 164 -14.50 -1.01 -24.03
C ALA A 164 -13.67 -1.43 -22.80
N MET A 165 -13.16 -0.47 -22.04
CA MET A 165 -12.44 -0.71 -20.80
C MET A 165 -13.33 -1.39 -19.76
N MET A 166 -14.54 -0.88 -19.53
CA MET A 166 -15.50 -1.49 -18.59
C MET A 166 -15.83 -2.94 -18.98
N LYS A 167 -16.03 -3.19 -20.28
CA LYS A 167 -16.28 -4.54 -20.79
C LYS A 167 -15.08 -5.47 -20.54
N MET A 168 -13.86 -5.00 -20.80
CA MET A 168 -12.64 -5.77 -20.55
C MET A 168 -12.47 -6.08 -19.05
N ILE A 169 -12.75 -5.12 -18.16
CA ILE A 169 -12.71 -5.34 -16.71
C ILE A 169 -13.69 -6.45 -16.30
N VAL A 170 -14.92 -6.43 -16.82
CA VAL A 170 -15.91 -7.49 -16.55
C VAL A 170 -15.41 -8.84 -17.06
N GLU A 171 -14.92 -8.92 -18.31
CA GLU A 171 -14.39 -10.16 -18.89
C GLU A 171 -13.19 -10.71 -18.10
N CYS A 172 -12.33 -9.82 -17.61
CA CYS A 172 -11.19 -10.17 -16.76
C CYS A 172 -11.66 -10.79 -15.44
N VAL A 173 -12.58 -10.12 -14.73
CA VAL A 173 -13.11 -10.60 -13.44
C VAL A 173 -13.91 -11.91 -13.60
N GLU A 174 -14.75 -12.03 -14.64
CA GLU A 174 -15.47 -13.27 -14.96
C GLU A 174 -14.51 -14.43 -15.30
N GLY A 175 -13.31 -14.12 -15.78
CA GLY A 175 -12.25 -15.08 -16.06
C GLY A 175 -11.64 -15.71 -14.82
N GLU A 176 -11.59 -14.98 -13.70
CA GLU A 176 -10.86 -15.38 -12.50
C GLU A 176 -11.50 -16.58 -11.78
N GLU A 177 -10.66 -17.44 -11.19
CA GLU A 177 -11.11 -18.65 -10.52
C GLU A 177 -11.89 -18.36 -9.23
N TYR A 178 -11.51 -17.30 -8.50
CA TYR A 178 -12.14 -16.93 -7.24
C TYR A 178 -13.62 -16.53 -7.41
N ILE A 179 -14.00 -15.96 -8.56
CA ILE A 179 -15.40 -15.63 -8.88
C ILE A 179 -16.23 -16.88 -9.16
N LYS A 180 -15.61 -17.95 -9.66
CA LYS A 180 -16.29 -19.21 -10.02
C LYS A 180 -16.44 -20.17 -8.82
N ARG A 181 -15.83 -19.85 -7.68
CA ARG A 181 -15.91 -20.68 -6.46
C ARG A 181 -17.35 -20.69 -5.94
N ARG A 182 -17.88 -21.90 -5.70
CA ARG A 182 -19.19 -22.07 -5.07
C ARG A 182 -19.04 -21.96 -3.57
N VAL A 183 -19.86 -21.12 -2.94
CA VAL A 183 -19.95 -20.98 -1.49
C VAL A 183 -21.32 -21.44 -0.98
N PRO A 184 -21.41 -21.90 0.28
CA PRO A 184 -22.69 -22.18 0.91
C PRO A 184 -23.60 -20.94 0.90
N PHE A 185 -24.89 -21.13 0.60
CA PHE A 185 -25.88 -20.05 0.60
C PHE A 185 -25.96 -19.35 1.97
N SER A 186 -25.81 -20.11 3.05
CA SER A 186 -25.80 -19.60 4.43
C SER A 186 -24.72 -18.54 4.67
N TRP A 187 -23.59 -18.58 3.96
CA TRP A 187 -22.55 -17.55 4.07
C TRP A 187 -23.03 -16.21 3.52
N LEU A 188 -23.85 -16.23 2.47
CA LEU A 188 -24.46 -15.02 1.90
C LEU A 188 -25.52 -14.44 2.84
N ASP A 189 -26.34 -15.30 3.47
CA ASP A 189 -27.32 -14.86 4.48
C ASP A 189 -26.66 -14.20 5.70
N VAL A 190 -25.52 -14.75 6.15
CA VAL A 190 -24.71 -14.12 7.20
C VAL A 190 -24.19 -12.78 6.72
N LEU A 191 -23.61 -12.72 5.52
CA LEU A 191 -23.08 -11.47 4.96
C LEU A 191 -24.16 -10.37 4.82
N ASP A 192 -25.35 -10.71 4.36
CA ASP A 192 -26.46 -9.76 4.23
C ASP A 192 -26.92 -9.26 5.62
N THR A 193 -26.90 -10.13 6.63
CA THR A 193 -27.17 -9.77 8.02
C THR A 193 -26.10 -8.81 8.56
N LEU A 194 -24.82 -9.09 8.31
CA LEU A 194 -23.71 -8.24 8.71
C LEU A 194 -23.77 -6.87 8.03
N LYS A 195 -24.08 -6.80 6.73
CA LYS A 195 -24.23 -5.52 6.03
C LYS A 195 -25.41 -4.70 6.57
N SER A 196 -26.49 -5.37 6.95
CA SER A 196 -27.69 -4.73 7.50
C SER A 196 -27.50 -4.18 8.92
N CYS A 197 -26.46 -4.62 9.65
CA CYS A 197 -26.23 -4.15 11.01
C CYS A 197 -25.71 -2.71 11.09
N GLY A 198 -25.18 -2.17 9.98
CA GLY A 198 -24.68 -0.79 9.88
C GLY A 198 -23.45 -0.47 10.74
N LYS A 199 -22.88 -1.45 11.44
CA LYS A 199 -21.68 -1.28 12.28
C LYS A 199 -20.41 -1.40 11.44
N PRO A 200 -19.36 -0.63 11.75
CA PRO A 200 -18.08 -0.72 11.05
C PRO A 200 -17.29 -2.00 11.38
N ALA A 201 -17.52 -2.57 12.57
CA ALA A 201 -16.92 -3.82 13.02
C ALA A 201 -17.83 -4.55 14.03
N ILE A 202 -17.56 -5.84 14.22
CA ILE A 202 -18.28 -6.72 15.16
C ILE A 202 -17.31 -7.68 15.85
N SER A 203 -17.68 -8.16 17.04
CA SER A 203 -16.94 -9.21 17.72
C SER A 203 -17.13 -10.56 17.02
N ARG A 204 -16.13 -11.43 17.12
CA ARG A 204 -16.21 -12.81 16.63
C ARG A 204 -17.35 -13.58 17.29
N GLN A 205 -17.57 -13.38 18.59
CA GLN A 205 -18.63 -14.05 19.33
C GLN A 205 -20.02 -13.69 18.78
N ASP A 206 -20.26 -12.41 18.51
CA ASP A 206 -21.53 -11.98 17.92
C ASP A 206 -21.69 -12.51 16.49
N LEU A 207 -20.61 -12.56 15.71
CA LEU A 207 -20.61 -13.18 14.38
C LEU A 207 -20.97 -14.66 14.46
N GLU A 208 -20.36 -15.42 15.36
CA GLU A 208 -20.63 -16.84 15.55
C GLU A 208 -22.09 -17.09 15.95
N ALA A 209 -22.67 -16.22 16.79
CA ALA A 209 -24.08 -16.26 17.11
C ALA A 209 -24.98 -16.04 15.88
N ILE A 210 -24.65 -15.05 15.02
CA ILE A 210 -25.36 -14.81 13.76
C ILE A 210 -25.20 -16.01 12.82
N ALA A 211 -23.98 -16.54 12.67
CA ALA A 211 -23.68 -17.70 11.85
C ALA A 211 -24.48 -18.94 12.29
N ALA A 212 -24.52 -19.21 13.59
CA ALA A 212 -25.31 -20.31 14.16
C ALA A 212 -26.81 -20.15 13.89
N ASP A 213 -27.36 -18.93 13.99
CA ASP A 213 -28.76 -18.62 13.64
C ASP A 213 -29.05 -18.94 12.17
N LYS A 214 -28.14 -18.52 11.27
CA LYS A 214 -28.22 -18.79 9.81
C LYS A 214 -27.88 -20.22 9.41
N GLY A 215 -27.56 -21.08 10.37
CA GLY A 215 -27.45 -22.52 10.15
C GLY A 215 -26.06 -23.05 9.84
N LEU A 216 -25.00 -22.25 10.03
CA LEU A 216 -23.62 -22.74 9.98
C LEU A 216 -23.39 -23.77 11.09
N GLY A 217 -22.55 -24.78 10.83
CA GLY A 217 -22.25 -25.89 11.74
C GLY A 217 -23.36 -26.95 11.89
N ARG A 218 -24.55 -26.75 11.28
CA ARG A 218 -25.70 -27.68 11.46
C ARG A 218 -25.68 -28.90 10.54
N THR A 219 -24.83 -28.92 9.52
CA THR A 219 -24.80 -30.00 8.51
C THR A 219 -24.05 -31.25 8.97
N GLY A 220 -23.40 -31.20 10.15
CA GLY A 220 -22.60 -32.30 10.71
C GLY A 220 -21.30 -32.60 9.96
N ARG A 221 -20.99 -31.85 8.88
CA ARG A 221 -19.76 -32.01 8.10
C ARG A 221 -18.56 -31.26 8.67
N MET A 222 -18.83 -30.24 9.49
CA MET A 222 -17.87 -29.29 10.01
C MET A 222 -18.49 -28.63 11.24
N VAL A 223 -17.66 -28.29 12.24
CA VAL A 223 -18.12 -27.54 13.43
C VAL A 223 -18.28 -26.06 13.09
N LEU A 224 -19.06 -25.32 13.89
CA LEU A 224 -19.39 -23.92 13.62
C LEU A 224 -18.13 -23.05 13.46
N GLU A 225 -17.16 -23.22 14.34
CA GLU A 225 -15.94 -22.42 14.40
C GLU A 225 -15.09 -22.60 13.14
N GLU A 226 -14.95 -23.83 12.65
CA GLU A 226 -14.26 -24.15 11.41
C GLU A 226 -14.98 -23.56 10.18
N GLU A 227 -16.32 -23.62 10.16
CA GLU A 227 -17.11 -23.05 9.06
C GLU A 227 -16.98 -21.52 9.01
N VAL A 228 -17.01 -20.88 10.18
CA VAL A 228 -16.86 -19.43 10.31
C VAL A 228 -15.46 -18.99 9.87
N GLU A 229 -14.40 -19.72 10.22
CA GLU A 229 -13.04 -19.42 9.74
C GLU A 229 -12.93 -19.47 8.22
N LEU A 230 -13.46 -20.53 7.59
CA LEU A 230 -13.44 -20.64 6.12
C LEU A 230 -14.24 -19.53 5.45
N MET A 231 -15.39 -19.17 6.02
CA MET A 231 -16.21 -18.06 5.54
C MET A 231 -15.45 -16.73 5.65
N LEU A 232 -14.84 -16.46 6.81
CA LEU A 232 -14.07 -15.24 7.05
C LEU A 232 -12.86 -15.13 6.12
N ALA A 233 -12.09 -16.21 5.96
CA ALA A 233 -10.97 -16.25 5.04
C ALA A 233 -11.41 -15.97 3.60
N HIS A 234 -12.53 -16.56 3.17
CA HIS A 234 -13.07 -16.33 1.83
C HIS A 234 -13.52 -14.88 1.62
N LEU A 235 -14.33 -14.34 2.53
CA LEU A 235 -14.85 -12.97 2.43
C LEU A 235 -13.75 -11.91 2.57
N SER A 236 -12.75 -12.18 3.42
CA SER A 236 -11.58 -11.32 3.59
C SER A 236 -10.70 -11.33 2.35
N GLY A 237 -10.50 -12.50 1.71
CA GLY A 237 -9.80 -12.58 0.43
C GLY A 237 -10.46 -11.72 -0.64
N LEU A 238 -11.79 -11.70 -0.70
CA LEU A 238 -12.57 -10.86 -1.63
C LEU A 238 -12.57 -9.36 -1.27
N GLY A 239 -11.98 -8.96 -0.13
CA GLY A 239 -11.96 -7.59 0.35
C GLY A 239 -13.34 -7.07 0.80
N ILE A 240 -14.32 -7.96 1.02
CA ILE A 240 -15.66 -7.59 1.48
C ILE A 240 -15.64 -7.20 2.96
N ILE A 241 -14.80 -7.89 3.72
CA ILE A 241 -14.51 -7.66 5.13
C ILE A 241 -12.99 -7.69 5.31
N ILE A 242 -12.50 -7.27 6.49
CA ILE A 242 -11.12 -7.54 6.89
C ILE A 242 -11.16 -8.41 8.15
N TYR A 243 -10.45 -9.53 8.09
CA TYR A 243 -10.28 -10.45 9.21
C TYR A 243 -8.81 -10.90 9.29
N ASN A 244 -8.26 -10.87 10.50
CA ASN A 244 -6.90 -11.31 10.78
C ASN A 244 -6.94 -12.40 11.86
N SER A 245 -6.30 -13.54 11.60
CA SER A 245 -6.23 -14.70 12.50
C SER A 245 -5.22 -14.52 13.65
N GLU A 246 -4.44 -13.44 13.66
CA GLU A 246 -3.51 -13.08 14.74
C GLU A 246 -4.24 -12.99 16.08
N ALA A 247 -3.62 -13.49 17.16
CA ALA A 247 -4.24 -13.59 18.48
C ALA A 247 -4.81 -12.27 19.03
N SER A 248 -4.18 -11.15 18.72
CA SER A 248 -4.59 -9.78 19.10
C SER A 248 -5.83 -9.28 18.33
N LEU A 249 -6.07 -9.80 17.12
CA LEU A 249 -7.11 -9.32 16.20
C LEU A 249 -8.19 -10.36 15.87
N ARG A 250 -7.98 -11.64 16.20
CA ARG A 250 -8.89 -12.76 15.87
C ARG A 250 -10.33 -12.60 16.37
N ASN A 251 -10.54 -11.73 17.36
CA ASN A 251 -11.84 -11.45 17.94
C ASN A 251 -12.56 -10.27 17.26
N LEU A 252 -11.90 -9.57 16.34
CA LEU A 252 -12.40 -8.41 15.62
C LEU A 252 -12.66 -8.79 14.15
N VAL A 253 -13.88 -8.51 13.69
CA VAL A 253 -14.26 -8.65 12.29
C VAL A 253 -14.66 -7.28 11.76
N ILE A 254 -13.88 -6.75 10.82
CA ILE A 254 -14.09 -5.42 10.26
C ILE A 254 -15.02 -5.54 9.06
N LEU A 255 -16.20 -4.94 9.16
CA LEU A 255 -17.26 -5.00 8.14
C LEU A 255 -17.18 -3.85 7.14
N SER A 256 -16.60 -2.73 7.55
CA SER A 256 -16.38 -1.55 6.70
C SER A 256 -14.94 -1.07 6.86
N PRO A 257 -14.01 -1.47 5.97
CA PRO A 257 -12.62 -1.01 6.01
C PRO A 257 -12.48 0.51 5.97
N VAL A 258 -13.34 1.21 5.22
CA VAL A 258 -13.32 2.67 5.14
C VAL A 258 -13.62 3.29 6.50
N LYS A 259 -14.79 2.96 7.07
CA LYS A 259 -15.22 3.57 8.34
C LYS A 259 -14.37 3.17 9.53
N PHE A 260 -13.87 1.94 9.51
CA PHE A 260 -13.10 1.40 10.61
C PHE A 260 -11.62 1.78 10.56
N LEU A 261 -11.00 1.81 9.38
CA LEU A 261 -9.56 2.06 9.25
C LEU A 261 -9.26 3.41 8.60
N VAL A 262 -9.84 3.66 7.42
CA VAL A 262 -9.49 4.85 6.63
C VAL A 262 -9.89 6.12 7.35
N ASP A 263 -11.09 6.20 7.91
CA ASP A 263 -11.58 7.39 8.61
C ASP A 263 -10.72 7.76 9.83
N PRO A 264 -10.47 6.87 10.82
CA PRO A 264 -9.63 7.22 11.96
C PRO A 264 -8.18 7.49 11.55
N PHE A 265 -7.60 6.71 10.63
CA PHE A 265 -6.21 6.91 10.23
C PHE A 265 -6.04 8.19 9.40
N SER A 266 -7.05 8.59 8.62
CA SER A 266 -7.05 9.87 7.91
C SER A 266 -6.92 11.06 8.86
N LEU A 267 -7.43 10.97 10.10
CA LEU A 267 -7.28 12.03 11.09
C LEU A 267 -5.83 12.27 11.53
N ILE A 268 -4.93 11.29 11.32
CA ILE A 268 -3.53 11.38 11.73
C ILE A 268 -2.55 11.47 10.56
N VAL A 269 -2.91 11.03 9.35
CA VAL A 269 -1.99 11.09 8.20
C VAL A 269 -2.22 12.28 7.26
N CYS A 270 -3.33 13.02 7.39
CA CYS A 270 -3.73 14.04 6.43
C CYS A 270 -2.87 15.32 6.42
N ASP A 271 -3.01 16.10 5.33
CA ASP A 271 -2.56 17.49 5.29
C ASP A 271 -3.51 18.40 6.11
N PHE A 272 -3.05 18.83 7.28
CA PHE A 272 -3.82 19.67 8.22
C PHE A 272 -4.05 21.11 7.75
N THR A 273 -3.46 21.54 6.63
CA THR A 273 -3.77 22.83 6.01
C THR A 273 -5.02 22.74 5.14
N LEU A 274 -5.26 21.59 4.51
CA LEU A 274 -6.37 21.32 3.61
C LEU A 274 -7.54 20.63 4.32
N HIS A 275 -7.24 19.71 5.25
CA HIS A 275 -8.20 18.85 5.91
C HIS A 275 -8.24 19.18 7.41
N LYS A 276 -9.30 19.89 7.85
CA LYS A 276 -9.52 20.25 9.26
C LYS A 276 -10.87 19.77 9.72
N GLU A 277 -10.85 18.65 10.43
CA GLU A 277 -12.05 18.04 10.99
C GLU A 277 -12.40 18.60 12.37
N LEU A 278 -13.62 18.30 12.84
CA LEU A 278 -14.08 18.72 14.17
C LEU A 278 -13.20 18.10 15.27
N GLN A 279 -12.80 16.85 15.10
CA GLN A 279 -11.92 16.11 16.00
C GLN A 279 -10.58 16.84 16.19
N HIS A 280 -10.01 17.44 15.14
CA HIS A 280 -8.78 18.22 15.22
C HIS A 280 -8.95 19.47 16.08
N LYS A 281 -10.08 20.18 15.93
CA LYS A 281 -10.38 21.38 16.74
C LYS A 281 -10.55 21.04 18.21
N THR A 282 -11.25 19.95 18.50
CA THR A 282 -11.43 19.46 19.87
C THR A 282 -10.09 19.02 20.45
N ALA A 283 -9.35 18.15 19.77
CA ALA A 283 -8.08 17.61 20.25
C ALA A 283 -7.02 18.70 20.49
N SER A 284 -6.92 19.67 19.57
CA SER A 284 -5.99 20.81 19.71
C SER A 284 -6.35 21.74 20.87
N SER A 285 -7.63 21.87 21.22
CA SER A 285 -8.07 22.68 22.37
C SER A 285 -7.74 22.00 23.70
N PHE A 286 -7.89 20.68 23.79
CA PHE A 286 -7.60 19.91 25.01
C PHE A 286 -6.09 19.69 25.23
N PHE A 287 -5.31 19.49 24.16
CA PHE A 287 -3.89 19.17 24.23
C PHE A 287 -3.05 20.06 23.29
N PRO A 288 -2.98 21.39 23.53
CA PRO A 288 -2.35 22.33 22.59
C PRO A 288 -0.86 22.06 22.37
N HIS A 289 -0.13 21.65 23.41
CA HIS A 289 1.29 21.34 23.31
C HIS A 289 1.55 20.06 22.50
N ASP A 290 0.77 19.00 22.73
CA ASP A 290 0.92 17.74 22.01
C ASP A 290 0.49 17.90 20.56
N TRP A 291 -0.59 18.64 20.31
CA TRP A 291 -1.01 19.00 18.97
C TRP A 291 0.08 19.76 18.22
N SER A 292 0.70 20.77 18.85
CA SER A 292 1.82 21.49 18.24
C SER A 292 2.99 20.56 17.88
N ARG A 293 3.38 19.64 18.77
CA ARG A 293 4.43 18.65 18.49
C ARG A 293 4.05 17.67 17.39
N PHE A 294 2.80 17.25 17.34
CA PHE A 294 2.30 16.37 16.31
C PHE A 294 2.41 17.00 14.92
N ILE A 295 1.87 18.21 14.75
CA ILE A 295 1.84 18.89 13.44
C ILE A 295 3.24 19.37 13.01
N SER A 296 4.10 19.78 13.96
CA SER A 296 5.41 20.33 13.62
C SER A 296 6.54 19.30 13.53
N LYS A 297 6.43 18.18 14.25
CA LYS A 297 7.51 17.18 14.37
C LYS A 297 7.07 15.75 14.06
N GLY A 298 5.80 15.53 13.73
CA GLY A 298 5.25 14.18 13.54
C GLY A 298 5.20 13.33 14.81
N VAL A 299 5.27 13.95 16.00
CA VAL A 299 5.26 13.22 17.29
C VAL A 299 3.87 13.22 17.90
N LEU A 300 3.22 12.07 17.90
CA LEU A 300 1.85 11.87 18.35
C LEU A 300 1.82 11.18 19.72
N SER A 301 1.20 11.80 20.73
CA SER A 301 1.04 11.16 22.05
C SER A 301 -0.17 10.22 22.06
N ARG A 302 -0.09 9.13 22.84
CA ARG A 302 -1.22 8.17 22.98
C ARG A 302 -2.48 8.84 23.51
N ARG A 303 -2.36 9.81 24.42
CA ARG A 303 -3.51 10.60 24.93
C ARG A 303 -4.17 11.46 23.85
N LEU A 304 -3.37 12.07 22.96
CA LEU A 304 -3.89 12.83 21.83
C LEU A 304 -4.58 11.89 20.84
N LEU A 305 -3.99 10.71 20.58
CA LEU A 305 -4.55 9.67 19.72
C LEU A 305 -5.91 9.17 20.24
N LYS A 306 -6.00 8.84 21.54
CA LYS A 306 -7.27 8.47 22.19
C LYS A 306 -8.35 9.53 22.01
N LYS A 307 -7.97 10.81 22.05
CA LYS A 307 -8.91 11.92 21.86
C LYS A 307 -9.33 12.09 20.39
N LEU A 308 -8.41 11.87 19.44
CA LEU A 308 -8.73 11.90 18.01
C LEU A 308 -9.65 10.75 17.60
N TRP A 309 -9.50 9.59 18.24
CA TRP A 309 -10.26 8.38 17.91
C TRP A 309 -11.42 8.08 18.87
N GLU A 310 -11.87 9.06 19.66
CA GLU A 310 -12.86 8.84 20.71
C GLU A 310 -14.20 8.29 20.20
N ASP A 311 -14.56 8.64 18.96
CA ASP A 311 -15.83 8.25 18.34
C ASP A 311 -15.81 6.86 17.66
N PHE A 312 -14.64 6.24 17.47
CA PHE A 312 -14.50 5.02 16.65
C PHE A 312 -14.56 3.71 17.45
N GLY A 313 -14.32 3.76 18.77
CA GLY A 313 -14.19 2.56 19.61
C GLY A 313 -12.95 1.72 19.24
N TYR A 314 -12.82 0.51 19.79
CA TYR A 314 -11.76 -0.47 19.45
C TYR A 314 -10.34 0.12 19.42
N PHE A 315 -10.03 0.98 20.41
CA PHE A 315 -8.80 1.77 20.39
C PHE A 315 -7.55 0.91 20.33
N GLU A 316 -7.49 -0.17 21.11
CA GLU A 316 -6.31 -1.05 21.18
C GLU A 316 -6.10 -1.77 19.85
N GLU A 317 -7.17 -2.23 19.20
CA GLU A 317 -7.11 -2.88 17.90
C GLU A 317 -6.72 -1.89 16.78
N LEU A 318 -7.26 -0.68 16.79
CA LEU A 318 -6.88 0.39 15.86
C LEU A 318 -5.42 0.80 16.03
N GLU A 319 -4.97 0.94 17.27
CA GLU A 319 -3.58 1.27 17.62
C GLU A 319 -2.63 0.17 17.14
N HIS A 320 -2.97 -1.10 17.37
CA HIS A 320 -2.20 -2.25 16.89
C HIS A 320 -2.15 -2.29 15.36
N LEU A 321 -3.28 -2.12 14.68
CA LEU A 321 -3.35 -2.10 13.21
C LEU A 321 -2.55 -0.94 12.61
N ALA A 322 -2.62 0.26 13.20
CA ALA A 322 -1.85 1.41 12.76
C ALA A 322 -0.35 1.20 12.94
N ALA A 323 0.07 0.59 14.06
CA ALA A 323 1.46 0.26 14.32
C ALA A 323 1.99 -0.80 13.35
N ASN A 324 1.22 -1.86 13.14
CA ASN A 324 1.59 -2.96 12.24
C ASN A 324 1.77 -2.48 10.80
N HIS A 325 0.95 -1.56 10.30
CA HIS A 325 1.06 -1.06 8.93
C HIS A 325 1.99 0.17 8.80
N GLY A 326 2.73 0.52 9.84
CA GLY A 326 3.69 1.64 9.84
C GLY A 326 3.06 3.03 9.68
N ILE A 327 1.76 3.14 9.95
CA ILE A 327 1.05 4.43 9.99
C ILE A 327 1.54 5.23 11.20
N ILE A 328 1.72 4.54 12.32
CA ILE A 328 2.38 5.05 13.51
C ILE A 328 3.56 4.14 13.88
N VAL A 329 4.61 4.71 14.43
CA VAL A 329 5.79 3.96 14.91
C VAL A 329 5.94 4.21 16.40
N PRO A 330 5.85 3.18 17.26
CA PRO A 330 6.00 3.36 18.70
C PRO A 330 7.43 3.82 19.04
N LEU A 331 7.52 4.89 19.83
CA LEU A 331 8.76 5.28 20.49
C LEU A 331 8.80 4.58 21.85
N THR A 332 9.69 3.61 22.01
CA THR A 332 9.84 2.91 23.28
C THR A 332 10.40 3.85 24.34
N GLY A 333 9.59 4.19 25.33
CA GLY A 333 10.02 4.82 26.57
C GLY A 333 10.02 3.76 27.66
N VAL A 334 11.16 3.13 27.91
CA VAL A 334 11.27 2.16 29.02
C VAL A 334 10.90 2.87 30.34
N GLY A 335 9.89 2.36 31.05
CA GLY A 335 9.47 2.88 32.36
C GLY A 335 8.55 4.11 32.33
N ARG A 336 7.99 4.50 31.17
CA ARG A 336 6.98 5.55 31.09
C ARG A 336 5.58 5.00 31.44
N ALA A 337 4.78 5.78 32.18
CA ALA A 337 3.36 5.45 32.38
C ALA A 337 2.63 5.36 31.03
N GLU A 338 1.52 4.60 30.95
CA GLU A 338 0.77 4.38 29.69
C GLU A 338 0.38 5.68 28.97
N ASP A 339 0.17 6.78 29.71
CA ASP A 339 -0.17 8.10 29.17
C ASP A 339 1.00 8.84 28.48
N HIS A 340 2.23 8.32 28.60
CA HIS A 340 3.45 8.90 28.06
C HIS A 340 4.04 8.09 26.89
N VAL A 341 3.27 7.13 26.36
CA VAL A 341 3.59 6.48 25.09
C VAL A 341 3.45 7.49 23.96
N GLU A 342 4.47 7.54 23.10
CA GLU A 342 4.57 8.45 21.97
C GLU A 342 4.82 7.66 20.70
N TYR A 343 4.34 8.20 19.59
CA TYR A 343 4.45 7.64 18.26
C TYR A 343 5.08 8.64 17.31
N ILE A 344 5.82 8.14 16.33
CA ILE A 344 6.14 8.90 15.12
C ILE A 344 5.09 8.60 14.07
N VAL A 345 4.63 9.64 13.37
CA VAL A 345 3.75 9.52 12.20
C VAL A 345 4.57 9.88 10.97
N PRO A 346 5.07 8.89 10.20
CA PRO A 346 6.06 9.12 9.14
C PRO A 346 5.58 10.07 8.04
N SER A 347 4.29 10.07 7.69
CA SER A 347 3.72 10.93 6.65
C SER A 347 3.73 12.42 7.00
N ILE A 348 3.84 12.76 8.29
CA ILE A 348 3.84 14.14 8.81
C ILE A 348 5.26 14.68 9.00
N LEU A 349 6.28 13.82 8.92
CA LEU A 349 7.67 14.26 9.04
C LEU A 349 8.05 15.24 7.93
N SER A 350 8.94 16.19 8.25
CA SER A 350 9.43 17.14 7.24
C SER A 350 10.08 16.39 6.07
N LYS A 351 9.85 16.93 4.87
CA LYS A 351 10.47 16.49 3.61
C LYS A 351 11.81 17.19 3.35
N ASP A 352 12.20 18.13 4.21
CA ASP A 352 13.50 18.82 4.11
C ASP A 352 14.64 17.83 4.38
N PRO A 353 15.76 17.92 3.63
CA PRO A 353 16.89 17.02 3.83
C PRO A 353 17.49 17.19 5.23
N LEU A 354 18.00 16.09 5.80
CA LEU A 354 18.74 16.19 7.04
C LEU A 354 20.08 16.91 6.83
N PRO A 355 20.63 17.56 7.86
CA PRO A 355 21.99 18.06 7.83
C PRO A 355 22.98 16.97 7.41
N PRO A 356 24.15 17.31 6.85
CA PRO A 356 25.19 16.32 6.53
C PRO A 356 25.59 15.49 7.76
N LEU A 357 26.03 14.25 7.53
CA LEU A 357 26.54 13.41 8.61
C LEU A 357 27.76 14.10 9.24
N VAL A 358 27.83 14.08 10.58
CA VAL A 358 28.97 14.64 11.31
C VAL A 358 30.27 13.92 10.93
N ARG A 359 30.17 12.62 10.62
CA ARG A 359 31.27 11.79 10.12
C ARG A 359 31.03 11.45 8.66
N ALA A 360 32.08 11.57 7.84
CA ALA A 360 32.00 11.13 6.46
C ALA A 360 31.70 9.61 6.40
N PRO A 361 30.80 9.16 5.51
CA PRO A 361 30.54 7.75 5.34
C PRO A 361 31.82 7.03 4.89
N ARG A 362 32.12 5.91 5.55
CA ARG A 362 33.24 5.03 5.19
C ARG A 362 32.83 3.97 4.17
N PHE A 363 31.56 3.59 4.20
CA PHE A 363 30.96 2.67 3.24
C PHE A 363 29.63 3.23 2.75
N VAL A 364 29.34 3.00 1.48
CA VAL A 364 28.04 3.27 0.88
C VAL A 364 27.49 1.96 0.37
N GLY A 365 26.28 1.61 0.78
CA GLY A 365 25.57 0.44 0.30
C GLY A 365 24.15 0.77 -0.12
N TYR A 366 23.51 -0.20 -0.74
CA TYR A 366 22.17 -0.08 -1.31
C TYR A 366 21.36 -1.30 -0.93
N LEU A 367 20.27 -1.08 -0.22
CA LEU A 367 19.28 -2.10 0.04
C LEU A 367 18.28 -2.10 -1.12
N VAL A 368 18.36 -3.16 -1.94
CA VAL A 368 17.55 -3.37 -3.14
C VAL A 368 16.45 -4.37 -2.81
N ILE A 369 15.21 -4.00 -3.12
CA ILE A 369 14.04 -4.86 -3.01
C ILE A 369 13.60 -5.22 -4.42
N ALA A 370 13.32 -6.50 -4.65
CA ALA A 370 12.82 -7.01 -5.93
C ALA A 370 12.15 -8.37 -5.70
N ALA A 371 11.53 -8.93 -6.75
CA ALA A 371 10.98 -10.28 -6.67
C ALA A 371 12.06 -11.30 -6.25
N THR A 372 11.73 -12.22 -5.34
CA THR A 372 12.70 -13.15 -4.74
C THR A 372 13.51 -13.92 -5.78
N GLU A 373 12.84 -14.47 -6.81
CA GLU A 373 13.52 -15.19 -7.91
C GLU A 373 14.54 -14.33 -8.66
N THR A 374 14.24 -13.03 -8.84
CA THR A 374 15.12 -12.08 -9.53
C THR A 374 16.34 -11.76 -8.68
N LEU A 375 16.16 -11.63 -7.37
CA LEU A 375 17.27 -11.44 -6.44
C LEU A 375 18.16 -12.68 -6.36
N GLU A 376 17.60 -13.88 -6.23
CA GLU A 376 18.37 -15.12 -6.18
C GLU A 376 19.26 -15.32 -7.41
N ARG A 377 18.75 -15.00 -8.61
CA ARG A 377 19.56 -15.00 -9.84
C ARG A 377 20.69 -13.96 -9.82
N SER A 378 20.54 -12.89 -9.06
CA SER A 378 21.46 -11.74 -9.01
C SER A 378 22.42 -11.77 -7.82
N LEU A 379 22.14 -12.54 -6.76
CA LEU A 379 22.87 -12.57 -5.49
C LEU A 379 24.31 -13.14 -5.58
N GLY A 380 24.77 -13.53 -6.76
CA GLY A 380 26.13 -14.01 -7.02
C GLY A 380 26.97 -13.15 -7.99
N SER A 381 26.45 -12.02 -8.48
CA SER A 381 27.12 -11.20 -9.50
C SER A 381 27.12 -9.71 -9.16
N VAL A 382 28.07 -8.97 -9.75
CA VAL A 382 28.07 -7.50 -9.72
C VAL A 382 26.86 -7.02 -10.52
N VAL A 383 25.92 -6.33 -9.86
CA VAL A 383 24.70 -5.80 -10.49
C VAL A 383 24.92 -4.33 -10.87
N ALA A 384 24.73 -4.00 -12.14
CA ALA A 384 24.78 -2.61 -12.60
C ALA A 384 23.63 -1.80 -11.98
N VAL A 385 23.89 -0.54 -11.58
CA VAL A 385 22.87 0.35 -11.00
C VAL A 385 21.65 0.52 -11.90
N GLU A 386 21.86 0.55 -13.22
CA GLU A 386 20.77 0.61 -14.20
C GLU A 386 19.90 -0.66 -14.20
N ALA A 387 20.48 -1.83 -13.91
CA ALA A 387 19.71 -3.05 -13.75
C ALA A 387 18.88 -3.01 -12.46
N VAL A 388 19.45 -2.48 -11.36
CA VAL A 388 18.73 -2.24 -10.09
C VAL A 388 17.50 -1.36 -10.32
N ARG A 389 17.63 -0.27 -11.09
CA ARG A 389 16.52 0.64 -11.40
C ARG A 389 15.36 -0.06 -12.12
N ARG A 390 15.65 -1.08 -12.94
CA ARG A 390 14.64 -1.80 -13.73
C ARG A 390 13.94 -2.90 -12.94
N ILE A 391 14.66 -3.59 -12.06
CA ILE A 391 14.12 -4.71 -11.27
C ILE A 391 13.60 -4.28 -9.90
N GLY A 392 13.98 -3.08 -9.44
CA GLY A 392 13.65 -2.55 -8.13
C GLY A 392 12.15 -2.36 -7.92
N ILE A 393 11.64 -2.95 -6.85
CA ILE A 393 10.25 -2.85 -6.41
C ILE A 393 10.27 -2.15 -5.07
N PHE A 394 9.58 -1.02 -4.98
CA PHE A 394 9.48 -0.27 -3.73
C PHE A 394 8.02 -0.20 -3.29
N PRO A 395 7.60 -1.11 -2.38
CA PRO A 395 6.26 -1.08 -1.84
C PRO A 395 5.99 0.24 -1.12
N LEU A 396 4.75 0.68 -1.22
CA LEU A 396 4.17 1.73 -0.40
C LEU A 396 4.52 1.55 1.09
N GLY A 397 4.91 2.63 1.77
CA GLY A 397 5.16 2.63 3.22
C GLY A 397 6.37 1.82 3.70
N LEU A 398 7.07 1.07 2.84
CA LEU A 398 8.17 0.18 3.26
C LEU A 398 9.29 0.93 3.98
N ILE A 399 9.71 2.09 3.46
CA ILE A 399 10.76 2.88 4.10
C ILE A 399 10.35 3.35 5.50
N SER A 400 9.10 3.75 5.66
CA SER A 400 8.55 4.21 6.94
C SER A 400 8.52 3.07 7.96
N MET A 401 8.10 1.87 7.54
CA MET A 401 8.13 0.66 8.37
C MET A 401 9.56 0.26 8.74
N LEU A 402 10.49 0.27 7.77
CA LEU A 402 11.89 -0.06 8.01
C LEU A 402 12.56 0.93 8.96
N ILE A 403 12.38 2.24 8.74
CA ILE A 403 12.85 3.28 9.64
C ILE A 403 12.24 3.08 11.02
N GLY A 404 10.93 2.76 11.09
CA GLY A 404 10.25 2.53 12.34
C GLY A 404 10.84 1.37 13.15
N LYS A 405 11.00 0.19 12.53
CA LYS A 405 11.63 -0.96 13.19
C LYS A 405 13.11 -0.69 13.52
N ALA A 406 13.82 0.08 12.69
CA ALA A 406 15.21 0.46 12.96
C ALA A 406 15.34 1.45 14.13
N VAL A 407 14.43 2.42 14.26
CA VAL A 407 14.35 3.32 15.42
C VAL A 407 14.09 2.52 16.69
N ALA A 408 13.12 1.60 16.66
CA ALA A 408 12.80 0.73 17.80
C ALA A 408 14.02 -0.13 18.21
N LEU A 409 14.73 -0.73 17.25
CA LEU A 409 15.94 -1.52 17.53
C LEU A 409 17.08 -0.65 18.09
N GLY A 410 17.26 0.55 17.55
CA GLY A 410 18.28 1.50 18.02
C GLY A 410 18.04 1.93 19.47
N GLN A 411 16.78 2.15 19.85
CA GLN A 411 16.39 2.46 21.23
C GLN A 411 16.77 1.34 22.20
N LEU A 412 16.49 0.08 21.84
CA LEU A 412 16.83 -1.09 22.67
C LEU A 412 18.35 -1.27 22.81
N SER A 413 19.10 -1.05 21.73
CA SER A 413 20.55 -1.28 21.66
C SER A 413 21.38 -0.24 22.41
N SER A 414 20.84 0.96 22.60
CA SER A 414 21.59 2.08 23.17
C SER A 414 21.69 2.02 24.70
N GLY A 415 20.89 1.19 25.39
CA GLY A 415 20.80 1.22 26.86
C GLY A 415 20.29 2.56 27.43
N VAL A 416 19.99 3.53 26.57
CA VAL A 416 19.45 4.85 26.87
C VAL A 416 17.94 4.68 27.08
N GLY A 417 17.56 4.04 28.19
CA GLY A 417 16.17 3.90 28.61
C GLY A 417 15.51 5.20 29.07
N GLN A 418 16.09 6.38 28.80
CA GLN A 418 15.59 7.68 29.31
C GLN A 418 15.60 8.84 28.32
N ALA A 419 16.50 8.89 27.32
CA ALA A 419 16.38 9.86 26.23
C ALA A 419 15.57 9.22 25.10
N GLY A 420 14.37 9.75 24.85
CA GLY A 420 13.56 9.31 23.71
C GLY A 420 14.34 9.42 22.40
N ALA A 421 13.94 8.70 21.36
CA ALA A 421 14.58 8.84 20.05
C ALA A 421 14.68 10.34 19.69
N ASP A 422 15.86 10.77 19.27
CA ASP A 422 16.06 12.13 18.83
C ASP A 422 15.36 12.31 17.47
N VAL A 423 14.09 12.72 17.54
CA VAL A 423 13.23 12.95 16.37
C VAL A 423 13.84 13.98 15.40
N SER A 424 14.80 14.80 15.86
CA SER A 424 15.52 15.73 14.98
C SER A 424 16.28 15.02 13.85
N ASN A 425 16.60 13.74 14.03
CA ASN A 425 17.30 12.87 13.07
C ASN A 425 16.35 12.11 12.12
N LEU A 426 15.05 12.38 12.14
CA LEU A 426 14.05 11.71 11.29
C LEU A 426 13.41 12.69 10.30
N ARG A 427 13.25 12.25 9.05
CA ARG A 427 12.52 12.90 7.97
C ARG A 427 11.67 11.87 7.25
N ALA A 428 10.78 12.32 6.37
CA ALA A 428 9.85 11.44 5.64
C ALA A 428 10.58 10.37 4.79
N GLU A 429 11.73 10.73 4.21
CA GLU A 429 12.49 9.86 3.29
C GLU A 429 13.94 9.61 3.74
N GLU A 430 14.32 10.10 4.92
CA GLU A 430 15.68 10.02 5.44
C GLU A 430 15.70 9.86 6.95
N ALA A 431 16.59 9.03 7.48
CA ALA A 431 16.82 8.90 8.92
C ALA A 431 18.30 8.72 9.24
N HIS A 432 18.79 9.42 10.26
CA HIS A 432 20.09 9.12 10.88
C HIS A 432 19.84 8.26 12.10
N LEU A 433 20.45 7.09 12.10
CA LEU A 433 20.17 6.02 13.04
C LEU A 433 21.47 5.49 13.62
N SER A 434 21.36 4.80 14.76
CA SER A 434 22.47 4.10 15.35
C SER A 434 22.03 2.78 15.97
N PHE A 435 22.86 1.76 15.80
CA PHE A 435 22.76 0.50 16.53
C PHE A 435 23.92 0.41 17.52
N GLY A 436 23.68 0.88 18.76
CA GLY A 436 24.75 1.10 19.73
C GLY A 436 25.74 2.16 19.21
N ALA A 437 27.01 1.80 19.07
CA ALA A 437 28.04 2.71 18.54
C ALA A 437 28.07 2.80 17.00
N HIS A 438 27.22 2.04 16.29
CA HIS A 438 27.23 1.97 14.83
C HIS A 438 26.30 3.01 14.21
N GLU A 439 26.84 4.17 13.85
CA GLU A 439 26.12 5.27 13.19
C GLU A 439 25.99 5.04 11.66
N PHE A 440 24.80 5.29 11.14
CA PHE A 440 24.50 5.22 9.71
C PHE A 440 23.32 6.12 9.34
N ARG A 441 23.20 6.43 8.04
CA ARG A 441 22.06 7.13 7.45
C ARG A 441 21.36 6.22 6.45
N VAL A 442 20.05 6.23 6.49
CA VAL A 442 19.17 5.58 5.52
C VAL A 442 18.44 6.67 4.75
N SER A 443 18.46 6.61 3.43
CA SER A 443 17.75 7.58 2.57
C SER A 443 17.09 6.87 1.39
N LEU A 444 15.87 7.27 1.06
CA LEU A 444 15.22 6.82 -0.17
C LEU A 444 16.04 7.29 -1.38
N ALA A 445 16.23 6.40 -2.35
CA ALA A 445 16.86 6.71 -3.63
C ALA A 445 15.87 6.38 -4.77
N PRO A 446 14.82 7.20 -4.98
CA PRO A 446 13.71 6.86 -5.88
C PRO A 446 14.18 6.63 -7.32
N GLY A 447 15.14 7.44 -7.78
CA GLY A 447 15.71 7.32 -9.13
C GLY A 447 16.42 5.99 -9.38
N GLN A 448 16.96 5.36 -8.33
CA GLN A 448 17.62 4.06 -8.37
C GLN A 448 16.71 2.92 -7.92
N GLY A 449 15.48 3.19 -7.47
CA GLY A 449 14.54 2.19 -6.99
C GLY A 449 15.01 1.41 -5.75
N CYS A 450 15.81 2.02 -4.89
CA CYS A 450 16.38 1.36 -3.72
C CYS A 450 16.52 2.30 -2.51
N ILE A 451 16.97 1.76 -1.39
CA ILE A 451 17.34 2.53 -0.20
C ILE A 451 18.85 2.63 -0.14
N LYS A 452 19.38 3.86 -0.12
CA LYS A 452 20.79 4.11 0.10
C LYS A 452 21.11 4.06 1.59
N VAL A 453 22.23 3.44 1.93
CA VAL A 453 22.73 3.31 3.31
C VAL A 453 24.16 3.84 3.39
N ASP A 454 24.32 4.98 4.05
CA ASP A 454 25.61 5.62 4.31
C ASP A 454 26.13 5.21 5.70
N ILE A 455 27.19 4.40 5.78
CA ILE A 455 27.69 3.80 7.02
C ILE A 455 28.95 4.53 7.49
N CYS A 456 28.93 5.07 8.71
CA CYS A 456 30.00 5.93 9.24
C CYS A 456 31.11 5.16 10.00
N VAL A 457 30.91 3.86 10.22
CA VAL A 457 31.78 3.02 11.05
C VAL A 457 32.77 2.17 10.26
N ALA A 458 33.84 1.74 10.94
CA ALA A 458 34.90 0.93 10.34
C ALA A 458 34.45 -0.50 9.97
N ASN A 459 33.52 -1.07 10.74
CA ASN A 459 32.99 -2.40 10.50
C ASN A 459 31.48 -2.31 10.19
N PRO A 460 31.06 -2.48 8.93
CA PRO A 460 29.67 -2.32 8.53
C PRO A 460 28.80 -3.56 8.84
N ARG A 461 29.39 -4.69 9.27
CA ARG A 461 28.69 -5.98 9.37
C ARG A 461 27.43 -5.93 10.22
N GLU A 462 27.46 -5.25 11.36
CA GLU A 462 26.32 -5.19 12.26
C GLU A 462 25.17 -4.36 11.69
N VAL A 463 25.48 -3.22 11.06
CA VAL A 463 24.50 -2.37 10.38
C VAL A 463 23.86 -3.13 9.23
N VAL A 464 24.68 -3.78 8.39
CA VAL A 464 24.20 -4.56 7.24
C VAL A 464 23.34 -5.73 7.69
N SER A 465 23.82 -6.55 8.63
CA SER A 465 23.08 -7.71 9.14
C SER A 465 21.75 -7.30 9.78
N SER A 466 21.74 -6.24 10.59
CA SER A 466 20.54 -5.75 11.24
C SER A 466 19.54 -5.17 10.24
N LEU A 467 19.97 -4.30 9.32
CA LEU A 467 19.07 -3.74 8.31
C LEU A 467 18.53 -4.80 7.35
N SER A 468 19.36 -5.77 6.93
CA SER A 468 18.91 -6.88 6.10
C SER A 468 17.88 -7.75 6.82
N ARG A 469 18.06 -8.01 8.12
CA ARG A 469 17.08 -8.73 8.93
C ARG A 469 15.77 -7.96 9.04
N LEU A 470 15.82 -6.68 9.43
CA LEU A 470 14.63 -5.83 9.55
C LEU A 470 13.88 -5.70 8.21
N CYS A 471 14.61 -5.54 7.11
CA CYS A 471 14.02 -5.49 5.78
C CYS A 471 13.29 -6.80 5.45
N ARG A 472 13.89 -7.96 5.76
CA ARG A 472 13.26 -9.26 5.54
C ARG A 472 11.99 -9.41 6.37
N GLU A 473 12.03 -9.06 7.66
CA GLU A 473 10.86 -9.10 8.54
C GLU A 473 9.70 -8.25 7.99
N VAL A 474 9.98 -7.02 7.55
CA VAL A 474 8.95 -6.15 6.95
C VAL A 474 8.41 -6.74 5.64
N LEU A 475 9.26 -7.31 4.79
CA LEU A 475 8.83 -7.91 3.52
C LEU A 475 8.01 -9.20 3.73
N GLU A 476 8.40 -10.05 4.68
CA GLU A 476 7.64 -11.26 5.03
C GLU A 476 6.25 -10.93 5.57
N GLU A 477 6.13 -9.85 6.35
CA GLU A 477 4.86 -9.40 6.93
C GLU A 477 3.95 -8.71 5.91
N HIS A 478 4.50 -7.91 4.98
CA HIS A 478 3.70 -6.97 4.18
C HIS A 478 3.81 -7.10 2.66
N ALA A 479 4.78 -7.85 2.15
CA ALA A 479 4.99 -8.03 0.71
C ALA A 479 5.52 -9.45 0.40
N PRO A 480 4.76 -10.50 0.72
CA PRO A 480 5.18 -11.88 0.48
C PRO A 480 5.48 -12.08 -1.02
N GLY A 481 6.64 -12.64 -1.33
CA GLY A 481 7.14 -12.81 -2.71
C GLY A 481 8.19 -11.78 -3.15
N LEU A 482 8.42 -10.74 -2.35
CA LEU A 482 9.58 -9.87 -2.49
C LEU A 482 10.72 -10.30 -1.56
N GLY A 483 11.95 -10.12 -2.04
CA GLY A 483 13.16 -10.26 -1.26
C GLY A 483 13.87 -8.91 -1.09
N GLY A 484 14.77 -8.85 -0.12
CA GLY A 484 15.68 -7.72 0.09
C GLY A 484 17.13 -8.18 0.05
N GLY A 485 17.96 -7.50 -0.74
CA GLY A 485 19.40 -7.75 -0.85
C GLY A 485 20.20 -6.48 -0.56
N PHE A 486 21.31 -6.60 0.17
CA PHE A 486 22.24 -5.50 0.41
C PHE A 486 23.39 -5.57 -0.58
N PHE A 487 23.55 -4.53 -1.40
CA PHE A 487 24.56 -4.42 -2.44
C PHE A 487 25.53 -3.30 -2.10
N VAL A 488 26.79 -3.47 -2.49
CA VAL A 488 27.84 -2.46 -2.39
C VAL A 488 28.29 -2.14 -3.80
N PRO A 489 28.55 -0.86 -4.14
CA PRO A 489 29.16 -0.51 -5.43
C PRO A 489 30.44 -1.31 -5.66
N ALA A 490 30.63 -1.79 -6.89
CA ALA A 490 31.95 -2.22 -7.33
C ALA A 490 32.74 -0.95 -7.69
N ASP A 491 33.93 -0.82 -7.09
CA ASP A 491 34.88 0.26 -7.38
C ASP A 491 35.39 0.23 -8.83
#